data_AF-A0A0F9Q353-F1
#
_entry.id   AF-A0A0F9Q353-F1
#
_cell.length_a   1.000
_cell.length_b   1.000
_cell.length_c   1.000
_cell.angle_alpha   90.00
_cell.angle_beta   90.00
_cell.angle_gamma   90.00
#
_symmetry.space_group_name_H-M   'P 1'
#
loop_
_entity.id
_entity.type
_entity.pdbx_description
1 polymer ?
#
loop_
_entity_poly.entity_id
_entity_poly.type
_entity_poly.pdbx_seq_one_letter_code
_entity_poly.pdbx_strand_id
1 'polypeptide(L)'
;MATTGVFEFDCASSTFELGDLLGPDDNSAQDALVNQQAITVTNAARAVGRCAKRAESAVLVVLVDIKSTIMYGGPQEGIAST
;
A
#
# COMPACT_ATOMS: atom_id res chain seq x y z
N MET A 1 -16.81 -5.07 9.13
CA MET A 1 -15.41 -5.50 9.02
C MET A 1 -15.15 -5.90 7.59
N ALA A 2 -14.17 -5.29 6.93
CA ALA A 2 -13.85 -5.61 5.55
C ALA A 2 -12.63 -6.55 5.51
N THR A 3 -12.82 -7.77 5.04
CA THR A 3 -11.74 -8.76 4.84
C THR A 3 -11.16 -8.70 3.42
N THR A 4 -11.76 -7.88 2.56
CA THR A 4 -11.40 -7.63 1.16
C THR A 4 -12.08 -6.33 0.72
N GLY A 5 -11.50 -5.61 -0.24
CA GLY A 5 -12.13 -4.43 -0.85
C GLY A 5 -11.15 -3.29 -1.07
N VAL A 6 -11.59 -2.32 -1.88
CA VAL A 6 -10.83 -1.11 -2.18
C VAL A 6 -11.21 -0.02 -1.19
N PHE A 7 -10.21 0.51 -0.49
CA PHE A 7 -10.36 1.57 0.50
C PHE A 7 -9.47 2.76 0.14
N GLU A 8 -9.90 3.93 0.56
CA GLU A 8 -9.18 5.17 0.37
C GLU A 8 -8.31 5.48 1.58
N PHE A 9 -7.05 5.84 1.35
CA PHE A 9 -6.10 6.26 2.38
C PHE A 9 -5.37 7.52 1.95
N ASP A 10 -4.99 8.35 2.92
CA ASP A 10 -4.09 9.47 2.67
C ASP A 10 -2.71 8.93 2.25
N CYS A 11 -1.97 9.69 1.45
CA CYS A 11 -0.58 9.36 1.08
C CYS A 11 0.28 10.63 1.04
N ALA A 12 1.59 10.45 1.23
CA ALA A 12 2.53 11.49 0.89
C ALA A 12 2.42 11.77 -0.62
N SER A 13 2.51 13.04 -1.03
CA SER A 13 2.33 13.48 -2.43
C SER A 13 3.20 12.65 -3.38
N SER A 14 2.59 11.68 -4.06
CA SER A 14 3.32 10.66 -4.82
C SER A 14 2.49 10.12 -5.98
N THR A 15 3.17 9.48 -6.92
CA THR A 15 2.59 8.75 -8.04
C THR A 15 2.52 7.26 -7.70
N PHE A 16 1.55 6.55 -8.28
CA PHE A 16 1.33 5.13 -8.01
C PHE A 16 1.04 4.38 -9.30
N GLU A 17 1.60 3.19 -9.44
CA GLU A 17 1.29 2.27 -10.52
C GLU A 17 0.27 1.22 -10.08
N LEU A 18 -0.52 0.71 -11.03
CA LEU A 18 -1.53 -0.29 -10.72
C LEU A 18 -0.85 -1.57 -10.20
N GLY A 19 -1.25 -2.04 -9.02
CA GLY A 19 -0.70 -3.24 -8.41
C GLY A 19 0.54 -3.04 -7.54
N ASP A 20 1.03 -1.80 -7.40
CA ASP A 20 2.09 -1.43 -6.46
C ASP A 20 1.76 -1.91 -5.05
N LEU A 21 2.78 -2.40 -4.34
CA LEU A 21 2.63 -2.81 -2.95
C LEU A 21 2.51 -1.59 -2.05
N LEU A 22 1.45 -1.53 -1.25
CA LEU A 22 1.18 -0.41 -0.34
C LEU A 22 1.23 -0.87 1.10
N GLY A 23 1.91 -0.09 1.93
CA GLY A 23 2.09 -0.29 3.37
C GLY A 23 1.89 1.01 4.16
N PRO A 24 1.92 0.95 5.49
CA PRO A 24 1.85 2.15 6.31
C PRO A 24 3.09 3.04 6.10
N ASP A 25 2.87 4.35 6.06
CA ASP A 25 3.93 5.34 5.94
C ASP A 25 4.63 5.59 7.28
N ASP A 26 5.95 5.80 7.24
CA ASP A 26 6.73 6.20 8.40
C ASP A 26 6.94 7.71 8.44
N ASN A 27 7.16 8.24 9.64
CA ASN A 27 7.50 9.64 9.77
C ASN A 27 8.93 9.89 9.26
N SER A 28 9.29 11.15 9.03
CA SER A 28 10.64 11.49 8.56
C SER A 28 11.78 11.04 9.50
N ALA A 29 11.49 10.72 10.76
CA ALA A 29 12.46 10.21 11.74
C ALA A 29 12.53 8.66 11.76
N GLN A 30 11.67 7.97 11.01
CA GLN A 30 11.54 6.51 10.91
C GLN A 30 11.33 5.80 12.26
N ASP A 31 10.75 6.48 13.24
CA ASP A 31 10.49 5.96 14.59
C ASP A 31 9.00 5.84 14.92
N ALA A 32 8.13 6.36 14.07
CA ALA A 32 6.68 6.27 14.21
C ALA A 32 5.98 6.14 12.85
N LEU A 33 4.76 5.63 12.86
CA LEU A 33 3.89 5.59 11.69
C LEU A 33 3.08 6.89 11.58
N VAL A 34 2.89 7.39 10.37
CA VAL A 34 2.01 8.53 10.13
C VAL A 34 0.55 8.06 10.20
N ASN A 35 -0.31 8.87 10.83
CA ASN A 35 -1.69 8.49 11.06
C ASN A 35 -2.44 8.25 9.73
N GLN A 36 -2.86 7.01 9.52
CA GLN A 36 -3.70 6.58 8.39
C GLN A 36 -3.13 6.93 7.00
N GLN A 37 -1.81 7.10 6.91
CA GLN A 37 -1.12 7.37 5.65
C GLN A 37 -0.49 6.09 5.09
N ALA A 38 -0.60 5.91 3.77
CA ALA A 38 -0.02 4.79 3.05
C ALA A 38 1.05 5.26 2.06
N ILE A 39 2.08 4.43 1.89
CA ILE A 39 3.18 4.63 0.95
C ILE A 39 3.51 3.34 0.19
N THR A 40 4.16 3.49 -0.96
CA THR A 40 4.69 2.37 -1.73
C THR A 40 5.83 1.69 -0.96
N VAL A 41 5.77 0.37 -0.86
CA VAL A 41 6.81 -0.46 -0.23
C VAL A 41 7.36 -1.46 -1.23
N THR A 42 8.64 -1.81 -1.10
CA THR A 42 9.27 -2.82 -1.96
C THR A 42 9.18 -4.22 -1.38
N ASN A 43 9.01 -4.35 -0.06
CA ASN A 43 8.92 -5.63 0.63
C ASN A 43 7.46 -6.01 0.88
N ALA A 44 7.00 -7.12 0.28
CA ALA A 44 5.63 -7.61 0.46
C ALA A 44 5.29 -7.98 1.92
N ALA A 45 6.28 -8.32 2.76
CA ALA A 45 6.04 -8.53 4.18
C ALA A 45 5.61 -7.25 4.93
N ARG A 46 5.85 -6.07 4.33
CA ARG A 46 5.43 -4.76 4.85
C ARG A 46 4.15 -4.24 4.16
N ALA A 47 3.62 -4.96 3.18
CA ALA A 47 2.46 -4.53 2.41
C ALA A 47 1.15 -5.00 3.05
N VAL A 48 0.16 -4.11 3.12
CA VAL A 48 -1.21 -4.41 3.57
C VAL A 48 -2.16 -4.66 2.40
N GLY A 49 -1.78 -4.23 1.20
CA GLY A 49 -2.60 -4.32 0.00
C GLY A 49 -1.85 -3.88 -1.25
N ARG A 50 -2.62 -3.69 -2.33
CA ARG A 50 -2.09 -3.21 -3.61
C ARG A 50 -2.80 -1.96 -4.09
N CYS A 51 -2.11 -1.13 -4.85
CA CYS A 51 -2.73 0.02 -5.50
C CYS A 51 -3.81 -0.45 -6.48
N ALA A 52 -5.04 0.01 -6.26
CA ALA A 52 -6.21 -0.35 -7.06
C ALA A 52 -6.41 0.58 -8.28
N LYS A 53 -5.73 1.73 -8.31
CA LYS A 53 -5.85 2.71 -9.38
C LYS A 53 -4.54 3.47 -9.59
N ARG A 54 -4.02 3.45 -10.81
CA ARG A 54 -2.85 4.22 -11.23
C ARG A 54 -3.08 5.73 -11.06
N ALA A 55 -2.06 6.42 -10.55
CA ALA A 55 -1.97 7.86 -10.41
C ALA A 55 -0.71 8.36 -11.13
N GLU A 56 -0.89 8.93 -12.32
CA GLU A 56 0.21 9.42 -13.19
C GLU A 56 0.83 10.74 -12.70
N SER A 57 0.09 11.47 -11.86
CA SER A 57 0.52 12.71 -11.22
C SER A 57 0.43 12.55 -9.70
N ALA A 58 1.18 13.37 -8.97
CA ALA A 58 1.22 13.29 -7.52
C ALA A 58 -0.18 13.53 -6.92
N VAL A 59 -0.65 12.57 -6.14
CA VAL A 59 -1.93 12.62 -5.41
C VAL A 59 -1.68 12.61 -3.90
N LEU A 60 -2.67 13.06 -3.14
CA LEU A 60 -2.66 13.02 -1.68
C LEU A 60 -3.49 11.85 -1.13
N VAL A 61 -4.11 11.08 -2.02
CA VAL A 61 -5.05 10.02 -1.69
C VAL A 61 -4.82 8.84 -2.63
N VAL A 62 -4.74 7.63 -2.08
CA VAL A 62 -4.50 6.38 -2.81
C VAL A 62 -5.62 5.38 -2.54
N LEU A 63 -6.01 4.64 -3.58
CA LEU A 63 -6.96 3.53 -3.49
C LEU A 63 -6.20 2.22 -3.28
N VAL A 64 -6.48 1.54 -2.17
CA VAL A 64 -5.79 0.32 -1.74
C VAL A 64 -6.77 -0.85 -1.74
N ASP A 65 -6.51 -1.85 -2.57
CA ASP A 65 -7.16 -3.16 -2.48
C ASP A 65 -6.53 -3.95 -1.32
N ILE A 66 -7.24 -4.04 -0.20
CA ILE A 66 -6.80 -4.76 0.99
C ILE A 66 -6.92 -6.25 0.73
N LYS A 67 -5.77 -6.95 0.78
CA LYS A 67 -5.69 -8.39 0.54
C LYS A 67 -5.42 -9.18 1.80
N SER A 68 -6.37 -10.01 2.18
CA SER A 68 -6.20 -10.96 3.28
C SER A 68 -5.30 -12.13 2.84
N THR A 69 -4.21 -12.34 3.56
CA THR A 69 -3.34 -13.53 3.39
C THR A 69 -4.06 -14.83 3.74
N ILE A 70 -5.08 -14.79 4.59
CA ILE A 70 -5.90 -15.95 4.93
C ILE A 70 -6.84 -16.33 3.77
N MET A 71 -7.47 -15.35 3.13
CA MET A 71 -8.45 -15.61 2.06
C MET A 71 -7.82 -15.78 0.67
N TYR A 72 -6.63 -15.22 0.43
CA TYR A 72 -5.99 -15.20 -0.90
C TYR A 72 -4.70 -16.04 -1.02
N GLY A 73 -4.46 -16.97 -0.09
CA GLY A 73 -3.50 -18.06 -0.33
C GLY A 73 -2.11 -17.94 0.28
N GLY A 74 -1.97 -17.29 1.44
CA GLY A 74 -0.71 -17.25 2.20
C GLY A 74 0.15 -15.99 1.96
N PRO A 75 1.39 -15.96 2.48
CA PRO A 75 2.32 -14.84 2.30
C PRO A 75 2.47 -14.50 0.81
N GLN A 76 2.27 -13.23 0.45
CA GLN A 76 2.44 -12.78 -0.93
C GLN A 76 3.94 -12.58 -1.19
N GLU A 77 4.48 -13.21 -2.23
CA GLU A 77 5.85 -12.96 -2.68
C GLU A 77 6.01 -11.49 -3.09
N GLY A 78 7.12 -10.87 -2.69
CA GLY A 78 7.51 -9.54 -3.16
C GLY A 78 7.85 -9.60 -4.63
N ILE A 79 7.45 -8.58 -5.40
CA ILE A 79 7.98 -8.42 -6.76
C ILE A 79 9.51 -8.35 -6.63
N ALA A 80 10.21 -9.30 -7.22
CA ALA A 80 11.66 -9.31 -7.24
C ALA A 80 12.11 -8.14 -8.13
N SER A 81 12.56 -7.04 -7.52
CA SER A 81 13.26 -5.99 -8.24
C SER A 81 14.61 -6.57 -8.69
N THR A 82 14.76 -6.78 -10.00
CA THR A 82 16.07 -7.02 -10.64
C THR A 82 16.77 -5.70 -10.88
#